data_AF-A0A9N9GNB0-F1
#
_entry.id   AF-A0A9N9GNB0-F1
#
_cell.length_a   1.000
_cell.length_b   1.000
_cell.length_c   1.000
_cell.angle_alpha   90.00
_cell.angle_beta   90.00
_cell.angle_gamma   90.00
#
_symmetry.space_group_name_H-M   'P 1'
#
loop_
_entity.id
_entity.type
_entity.pdbx_description
1 polymer ?
#
loop_
_entity_poly.entity_id
_entity_poly.type
_entity_poly.pdbx_seq_one_letter_code
_entity_poly.pdbx_strand_id
1 'polypeptide(L)'
;MKVFGILAITISALVTLSSSQTPEIQSQNADLAEELEKKFESLTKDSECEEGNNACIKGDFAKCHKVFENGKLVNRFSIQPCGGDLKCYVLPLVLKPGTSITCTNLEDRNRRIDVARGKFSATGKSDPFVPPPPKTACNEGVGKAEFRKINADNAEDLTEKFSTFTADQPCQVNEIACIGQVFAKCATVLKDGQFVNQFQLQACGGGTICIVAPLVNKCGTTITCSTEQDRIDRLDQARKNL
;
A
#
# COMPACT_ATOMS: atom_id res chain seq x y z
N MET A 1 -17.58 -66.98 -33.95
CA MET A 1 -16.41 -66.25 -34.47
C MET A 1 -16.59 -64.77 -34.16
N LYS A 2 -15.63 -64.21 -33.42
CA LYS A 2 -15.25 -62.78 -33.26
C LYS A 2 -16.30 -61.76 -32.80
N VAL A 3 -16.32 -61.59 -31.48
CA VAL A 3 -16.74 -60.38 -30.75
C VAL A 3 -15.69 -59.29 -30.97
N PHE A 4 -16.08 -58.09 -31.39
CA PHE A 4 -15.24 -56.89 -31.34
C PHE A 4 -15.84 -55.91 -30.33
N GLY A 5 -15.20 -55.79 -29.16
CA GLY A 5 -15.53 -54.80 -28.15
C GLY A 5 -14.83 -53.48 -28.45
N ILE A 6 -15.59 -52.39 -28.49
CA ILE A 6 -15.08 -51.02 -28.59
C ILE A 6 -15.02 -50.46 -27.17
N LEU A 7 -13.79 -50.27 -26.66
CA LEU A 7 -13.52 -49.62 -25.39
C LEU A 7 -13.44 -48.10 -25.62
N ALA A 8 -14.44 -47.36 -25.17
CA ALA A 8 -14.42 -45.90 -25.18
C ALA A 8 -13.72 -45.38 -23.91
N ILE A 9 -12.55 -44.77 -24.08
CA ILE A 9 -11.79 -44.11 -23.01
C ILE A 9 -12.17 -42.63 -23.02
N THR A 10 -12.96 -42.19 -22.04
CA THR A 10 -13.26 -40.76 -21.81
C THR A 10 -12.16 -40.14 -20.95
N ILE A 11 -11.33 -39.29 -21.56
CA ILE A 11 -10.34 -38.48 -20.85
C ILE A 11 -11.01 -37.19 -20.39
N SER A 12 -11.36 -37.10 -19.09
CA SER A 12 -11.76 -35.83 -18.47
C SER A 12 -10.50 -35.06 -18.05
N ALA A 13 -10.15 -34.01 -18.81
CA ALA A 13 -9.14 -33.06 -18.40
C ALA A 13 -9.72 -32.14 -17.31
N LEU A 14 -9.23 -32.26 -16.07
CA LEU A 14 -9.48 -31.26 -15.02
C LEU A 14 -8.63 -30.02 -15.32
N VAL A 15 -9.27 -28.94 -15.74
CA VAL A 15 -8.64 -27.62 -15.84
C VAL A 15 -8.60 -27.03 -14.44
N THR A 16 -7.43 -27.06 -13.80
CA THR A 16 -7.19 -26.35 -12.54
C THR A 16 -7.06 -24.85 -12.85
N LEU A 17 -8.08 -24.06 -12.50
CA LEU A 17 -8.02 -22.60 -12.53
C LEU A 17 -7.06 -22.11 -11.43
N SER A 18 -5.89 -21.61 -11.83
CA SER A 18 -4.96 -20.92 -10.94
C SER A 18 -5.52 -19.56 -10.51
N SER A 19 -5.51 -19.29 -9.21
CA SER A 19 -6.03 -18.08 -8.56
C SER A 19 -5.10 -16.86 -8.68
N SER A 20 -4.82 -16.38 -9.89
CA SER A 20 -3.96 -15.20 -10.14
C SER A 20 -4.70 -13.86 -10.25
N GLN A 21 -5.95 -13.78 -9.80
CA GLN A 21 -6.85 -12.66 -10.13
C GLN A 21 -6.48 -11.32 -9.47
N THR A 22 -5.83 -11.34 -8.30
CA THR A 22 -5.62 -10.12 -7.49
C THR A 22 -4.64 -9.12 -8.10
N PRO A 23 -3.43 -9.52 -8.57
CA PRO A 23 -2.52 -8.58 -9.22
C PRO A 23 -3.08 -7.98 -10.51
N GLU A 24 -3.86 -8.77 -11.26
CA GLU A 24 -4.48 -8.33 -12.51
C GLU A 24 -5.58 -7.28 -12.26
N ILE A 25 -6.45 -7.50 -11.26
CA ILE A 25 -7.49 -6.52 -10.87
C ILE A 25 -6.85 -5.20 -10.41
N GLN A 26 -5.75 -5.26 -9.66
CA GLN A 26 -5.08 -4.05 -9.19
C GLN A 26 -4.50 -3.23 -10.34
N SER A 27 -3.83 -3.87 -11.31
CA SER A 27 -3.31 -3.16 -12.47
C SER A 27 -4.42 -2.54 -13.31
N GLN A 28 -5.52 -3.27 -13.53
CA GLN A 28 -6.70 -2.73 -14.24
C GLN A 28 -7.32 -1.53 -13.52
N ASN A 29 -7.41 -1.57 -12.19
CA ASN A 29 -7.91 -0.46 -11.40
C ASN A 29 -7.01 0.77 -11.49
N ALA A 30 -5.69 0.59 -11.64
CA ALA A 30 -4.75 1.69 -11.85
C ALA A 30 -5.01 2.37 -13.20
N ASP A 31 -5.19 1.59 -14.27
CA ASP A 31 -5.52 2.11 -15.60
C ASP A 31 -6.87 2.87 -15.57
N LEU A 32 -7.89 2.28 -14.93
CA LEU A 32 -9.20 2.92 -14.76
C LEU A 32 -9.11 4.23 -13.98
N ALA A 33 -8.25 4.31 -12.95
CA ALA A 33 -8.09 5.52 -12.16
C ALA A 33 -7.51 6.66 -13.01
N GLU A 34 -6.44 6.38 -13.75
CA GLU A 34 -5.80 7.37 -14.63
C GLU A 34 -6.71 7.79 -15.79
N GLU A 35 -7.44 6.85 -16.39
CA GLU A 35 -8.41 7.14 -17.45
C GLU A 35 -9.56 8.02 -16.94
N LEU A 36 -10.10 7.71 -15.76
CA LEU A 36 -11.18 8.48 -15.16
C LEU A 36 -10.72 9.89 -14.77
N GLU A 37 -9.50 10.03 -14.26
CA GLU A 37 -8.94 11.34 -13.93
C GLU A 37 -8.76 12.21 -15.18
N LYS A 38 -8.29 11.61 -16.29
CA LYS A 38 -8.20 12.30 -17.59
C LYS A 38 -9.57 12.74 -18.10
N LYS A 39 -10.62 11.94 -17.91
CA LYS A 39 -12.01 12.33 -18.25
C LYS A 39 -12.48 13.55 -17.46
N PHE A 40 -12.01 13.71 -16.22
CA PHE A 40 -12.39 14.84 -15.39
C PHE A 40 -11.72 16.17 -15.78
N GLU A 41 -10.60 16.14 -16.51
CA GLU A 41 -9.90 17.36 -16.96
C GLU A 41 -10.78 18.27 -17.83
N SER A 42 -11.72 17.69 -18.59
CA SER A 42 -12.67 18.45 -19.41
C SER A 42 -13.90 18.96 -18.66
N LEU A 43 -14.12 18.52 -17.42
CA LEU A 43 -15.32 18.88 -16.66
C LEU A 43 -15.20 20.26 -16.03
N THR A 44 -16.33 20.93 -15.94
CA THR A 44 -16.51 22.19 -15.23
C THR A 44 -17.73 22.08 -14.31
N LYS A 45 -17.95 23.08 -13.44
CA LYS A 45 -19.15 23.13 -12.60
C LYS A 45 -20.46 23.07 -13.41
N ASP A 46 -20.41 23.56 -14.66
CA ASP A 46 -21.56 23.70 -15.55
C ASP A 46 -21.75 22.47 -16.45
N SER A 47 -20.83 21.51 -16.42
CA SER A 47 -20.97 20.24 -17.14
C SER A 47 -22.23 19.48 -16.70
N GLU A 48 -22.95 18.93 -17.67
CA GLU A 48 -24.05 18.00 -17.40
C GLU A 48 -23.52 16.74 -16.72
N CYS A 49 -24.30 16.20 -15.78
CA CYS A 49 -23.91 15.05 -14.99
C CYS A 49 -25.14 14.25 -14.52
N GLU A 50 -24.92 13.01 -14.08
CA GLU A 50 -25.97 12.20 -13.45
C GLU A 50 -25.94 12.39 -11.93
N GLU A 51 -27.12 12.50 -11.33
CA GLU A 51 -27.28 12.74 -9.89
C GLU A 51 -26.55 11.65 -9.08
N GLY A 52 -25.74 12.07 -8.10
CA GLY A 52 -24.94 11.17 -7.27
C GLY A 52 -23.54 10.87 -7.81
N ASN A 53 -23.23 11.22 -9.07
CA ASN A 53 -21.87 11.08 -9.59
C ASN A 53 -20.90 12.04 -8.88
N ASN A 54 -19.68 11.55 -8.66
CA ASN A 54 -18.58 12.31 -8.09
C ASN A 54 -17.51 12.54 -9.15
N ALA A 55 -16.80 13.68 -9.08
CA ALA A 55 -15.71 14.02 -9.97
C ALA A 55 -14.61 14.83 -9.27
N CYS A 56 -13.46 14.96 -9.92
CA CYS A 56 -12.41 15.90 -9.53
C CYS A 56 -12.33 17.05 -10.53
N ILE A 57 -12.82 18.23 -10.19
CA ILE A 57 -12.84 19.39 -11.09
C ILE A 57 -11.78 20.38 -10.66
N LYS A 58 -10.75 20.58 -11.50
CA LYS A 58 -9.60 21.47 -11.21
C LYS A 58 -8.90 21.17 -9.88
N GLY A 59 -8.91 19.91 -9.45
CA GLY A 59 -8.31 19.47 -8.19
C GLY A 59 -9.24 19.58 -6.98
N ASP A 60 -10.47 20.03 -7.13
CA ASP A 60 -11.48 20.04 -6.06
C ASP A 60 -12.46 18.89 -6.21
N PHE A 61 -13.03 18.46 -5.09
CA PHE A 61 -14.01 17.37 -5.07
C PHE A 61 -15.38 17.90 -5.48
N ALA A 62 -16.04 17.23 -6.41
CA ALA A 62 -17.32 17.67 -6.96
C ALA A 62 -18.39 16.58 -6.83
N LYS A 63 -19.61 16.99 -6.44
CA LYS A 63 -20.80 16.12 -6.42
C LYS A 63 -21.88 16.63 -7.35
N CYS A 64 -22.38 15.76 -8.21
CA CYS A 64 -23.51 16.05 -9.05
C CYS A 64 -24.82 15.99 -8.26
N HIS A 65 -25.61 17.05 -8.33
CA HIS A 65 -26.94 17.13 -7.73
C HIS A 65 -27.82 18.10 -8.53
N LYS A 66 -29.12 18.09 -8.24
CA LYS A 66 -30.08 18.97 -8.89
C LYS A 66 -29.94 20.40 -8.38
N VAL A 67 -29.86 21.34 -9.31
CA VAL A 67 -29.90 22.78 -9.05
C VAL A 67 -31.02 23.42 -9.88
N PHE A 68 -31.56 24.54 -9.40
CA PHE A 68 -32.55 25.31 -10.13
C PHE A 68 -31.85 26.38 -10.97
N GLU A 69 -31.87 26.22 -12.29
CA GLU A 69 -31.19 27.10 -13.25
C GLU A 69 -32.19 27.48 -14.35
N ASN A 70 -32.32 28.78 -14.66
CA ASN A 70 -33.20 29.28 -15.72
C ASN A 70 -34.64 28.75 -15.66
N GLY A 71 -35.19 28.62 -14.45
CA GLY A 71 -36.56 28.15 -14.24
C GLY A 71 -36.75 26.62 -14.36
N LYS A 72 -35.67 25.84 -14.48
CA LYS A 72 -35.72 24.37 -14.60
C LYS A 72 -34.77 23.70 -13.60
N LEU A 73 -35.11 22.48 -13.20
CA LEU A 73 -34.19 21.62 -12.48
C LEU A 73 -33.25 20.94 -13.47
N VAL A 74 -31.96 21.16 -13.30
CA VAL A 74 -30.88 20.55 -14.09
C VAL A 74 -29.83 19.98 -13.16
N ASN A 75 -29.08 18.98 -13.64
CA ASN A 75 -27.99 18.39 -12.87
C ASN A 75 -26.68 19.16 -13.13
N ARG A 76 -26.03 19.58 -12.05
CA ARG A 76 -24.75 20.30 -12.06
C ARG A 76 -23.84 19.80 -10.95
N PHE A 77 -22.55 20.07 -11.11
CA PHE A 77 -21.57 19.78 -10.07
C PHE A 77 -21.51 20.90 -9.03
N SER A 78 -21.72 20.56 -7.75
CA SER A 78 -21.27 21.39 -6.62
C SER A 78 -19.83 21.04 -6.32
N ILE A 79 -18.95 22.04 -6.39
CA ILE A 79 -17.53 21.90 -6.09
C ILE A 79 -17.31 22.24 -4.61
N GLN A 80 -16.62 21.34 -3.92
CA GLN A 80 -16.15 21.50 -2.56
C GLN A 80 -14.61 21.39 -2.57
N PRO A 81 -13.89 22.45 -2.13
CA PRO A 81 -12.45 22.39 -2.01
C PRO A 81 -12.00 21.26 -1.09
N CYS A 82 -10.91 20.60 -1.47
CA CYS A 82 -10.21 19.71 -0.56
C CYS A 82 -9.58 20.52 0.59
N GLY A 83 -9.53 19.95 1.80
CA GLY A 83 -8.96 20.63 2.96
C GLY A 83 -7.44 20.76 2.89
N GLY A 84 -6.90 21.92 3.29
CA GLY A 84 -5.46 22.18 3.29
C GLY A 84 -4.88 22.19 1.87
N ASP A 85 -3.71 21.57 1.69
CA ASP A 85 -3.02 21.46 0.40
C ASP A 85 -3.40 20.21 -0.41
N LEU A 86 -4.47 19.51 0.01
CA LEU A 86 -4.93 18.30 -0.66
C LEU A 86 -5.64 18.64 -1.97
N LYS A 87 -5.65 17.68 -2.91
CA LYS A 87 -6.42 17.74 -4.16
C LYS A 87 -7.24 16.48 -4.34
N CYS A 88 -8.32 16.60 -5.09
CA CYS A 88 -9.14 15.49 -5.50
C CYS A 88 -8.39 14.65 -6.54
N TYR A 89 -8.27 13.36 -6.26
CA TYR A 89 -7.65 12.38 -7.13
C TYR A 89 -8.51 11.12 -7.23
N VAL A 90 -8.30 10.35 -8.31
CA VAL A 90 -8.87 9.02 -8.46
C VAL A 90 -7.83 7.98 -8.02
N LEU A 91 -8.22 7.07 -7.13
CA LEU A 91 -7.37 6.02 -6.59
C LEU A 91 -7.88 4.64 -7.02
N PRO A 92 -6.98 3.68 -7.31
CA PRO A 92 -7.36 2.30 -7.58
C PRO A 92 -7.91 1.63 -6.32
N LEU A 93 -8.97 0.84 -6.45
CA LEU A 93 -9.42 -0.03 -5.37
C LEU A 93 -8.47 -1.23 -5.23
N VAL A 94 -8.25 -1.69 -3.99
CA VAL A 94 -7.23 -2.70 -3.69
C VAL A 94 -7.76 -4.14 -3.80
N LEU A 95 -9.00 -4.37 -3.38
CA LEU A 95 -9.57 -5.72 -3.19
C LEU A 95 -10.70 -6.06 -4.15
N LYS A 96 -11.22 -5.06 -4.88
CA LYS A 96 -12.34 -5.23 -5.79
C LYS A 96 -12.15 -4.37 -7.03
N PRO A 97 -12.77 -4.73 -8.17
CA PRO A 97 -12.73 -3.91 -9.38
C PRO A 97 -13.25 -2.49 -9.14
N GLY A 98 -12.63 -1.52 -9.81
CA GLY A 98 -13.04 -0.12 -9.83
C GLY A 98 -12.07 0.84 -9.13
N THR A 99 -12.57 2.05 -8.91
CA THR A 99 -11.79 3.18 -8.40
C THR A 99 -12.54 3.86 -7.24
N SER A 100 -11.84 4.76 -6.54
CA SER A 100 -12.42 5.64 -5.52
C SER A 100 -11.93 7.07 -5.74
N ILE A 101 -12.78 8.05 -5.45
CA ILE A 101 -12.42 9.47 -5.53
C ILE A 101 -12.20 9.97 -4.10
N THR A 102 -11.09 10.66 -3.85
CA THR A 102 -10.78 11.23 -2.53
C THR A 102 -9.88 12.45 -2.62
N CYS A 103 -9.90 13.28 -1.58
CA CYS A 103 -8.87 14.28 -1.36
C CYS A 103 -7.61 13.61 -0.80
N THR A 104 -6.49 13.74 -1.50
CA THR A 104 -5.15 13.30 -1.07
C THR A 104 -4.09 14.20 -1.71
N ASN A 105 -2.80 13.92 -1.53
CA ASN A 105 -1.73 14.61 -2.25
C ASN A 105 -1.24 13.78 -3.46
N LEU A 106 -0.54 14.43 -4.39
CA LEU A 106 -0.06 13.80 -5.61
C LEU A 106 0.89 12.62 -5.34
N GLU A 107 1.69 12.71 -4.27
CA GLU A 107 2.64 11.67 -3.89
C GLU A 107 1.93 10.38 -3.46
N ASP A 108 0.93 10.45 -2.59
CA ASP A 108 0.12 9.31 -2.16
C ASP A 108 -0.67 8.70 -3.33
N ARG A 109 -1.22 9.54 -4.21
CA ARG A 109 -1.89 9.07 -5.44
C ARG A 109 -0.94 8.25 -6.31
N ASN A 110 0.23 8.80 -6.63
CA ASN A 110 1.20 8.12 -7.49
C ASN A 110 1.71 6.83 -6.84
N ARG A 111 1.95 6.84 -5.53
CA ARG A 111 2.32 5.63 -4.77
C ARG A 111 1.28 4.53 -4.93
N ARG A 112 0.00 4.84 -4.76
CA ARG A 112 -1.08 3.84 -4.84
C ARG A 112 -1.25 3.28 -6.26
N ILE A 113 -1.01 4.11 -7.28
CA ILE A 113 -0.93 3.64 -8.67
C ILE A 113 0.25 2.68 -8.85
N ASP A 114 1.44 3.04 -8.38
CA ASP A 114 2.63 2.20 -8.53
C ASP A 114 2.51 0.86 -7.79
N VAL A 115 1.94 0.87 -6.58
CA VAL A 115 1.59 -0.35 -5.83
C VAL A 115 0.60 -1.20 -6.62
N ALA A 116 -0.46 -0.60 -7.15
CA ALA A 116 -1.47 -1.30 -7.93
C ALA A 116 -0.91 -1.89 -9.24
N ARG A 117 0.12 -1.26 -9.81
CA ARG A 117 0.88 -1.76 -10.98
C ARG A 117 1.94 -2.81 -10.62
N GLY A 118 2.04 -3.22 -9.36
CA GLY A 118 3.03 -4.21 -8.91
C GLY A 118 4.47 -3.71 -8.96
N LYS A 119 4.72 -2.40 -9.09
CA LYS A 119 6.07 -1.82 -8.95
C LYS A 119 6.56 -1.90 -7.50
N PHE A 120 5.63 -2.06 -6.56
CA PHE A 120 5.85 -2.40 -5.17
C PHE A 120 4.93 -3.57 -4.79
N SER A 121 5.40 -4.52 -3.97
CA SER A 121 4.59 -5.69 -3.61
C SER A 121 3.40 -5.28 -2.74
N ALA A 122 2.19 -5.37 -3.30
CA ALA A 122 0.91 -5.05 -2.66
C ALA A 122 0.44 -6.13 -1.65
N THR A 123 1.32 -7.02 -1.21
CA THR A 123 0.99 -8.14 -0.30
C THR A 123 0.86 -7.72 1.17
N GLY A 124 1.10 -6.45 1.50
CA GLY A 124 0.73 -5.91 2.80
C GLY A 124 -0.73 -5.49 2.79
N LYS A 125 -1.56 -6.09 3.66
CA LYS A 125 -2.76 -5.43 4.22
C LYS A 125 -2.46 -3.96 4.53
N SER A 126 -3.50 -3.14 4.64
CA SER A 126 -3.44 -1.80 5.24
C SER A 126 -2.84 -1.85 6.65
N ASP A 127 -1.52 -2.00 6.74
CA ASP A 127 -0.73 -1.76 7.93
C ASP A 127 -0.20 -0.34 7.76
N PRO A 128 -0.52 0.59 8.67
CA PRO A 128 0.00 1.96 8.67
C PRO A 128 1.49 2.03 9.06
N PHE A 129 2.27 1.04 8.63
CA PHE A 129 3.58 0.68 9.13
C PHE A 129 4.39 0.08 7.97
N VAL A 130 4.98 0.94 7.14
CA VAL A 130 5.81 0.49 6.01
C VAL A 130 7.26 0.56 6.47
N PRO A 131 7.89 -0.55 6.91
CA PRO A 131 9.33 -0.57 7.07
C PRO A 131 10.00 -0.32 5.72
N PRO A 132 11.25 0.17 5.71
CA PRO A 132 12.01 0.27 4.47
C PRO A 132 12.03 -1.10 3.78
N PRO A 133 12.02 -1.14 2.44
CA PRO A 133 12.04 -2.40 1.72
C PRO A 133 13.29 -3.21 2.12
N PRO A 134 13.14 -4.53 2.33
CA PRO A 134 14.26 -5.41 2.64
C PRO A 134 15.28 -5.44 1.50
N LYS A 135 16.54 -5.69 1.83
CA LYS A 135 17.63 -5.81 0.85
C LYS A 135 17.45 -7.03 -0.04
N THR A 136 16.98 -8.13 0.53
CA THR A 136 16.62 -9.35 -0.21
C THR A 136 15.12 -9.56 -0.16
N ALA A 137 14.48 -9.56 -1.32
CA ALA A 137 13.06 -9.85 -1.44
C ALA A 137 12.79 -11.29 -0.97
N CYS A 138 11.85 -11.43 -0.03
CA CYS A 138 11.34 -12.72 0.40
C CYS A 138 10.03 -12.99 -0.32
N ASN A 139 9.97 -14.08 -1.09
CA ASN A 139 8.78 -14.48 -1.83
C ASN A 139 8.09 -15.63 -1.11
N GLU A 140 6.75 -15.65 -1.05
CA GLU A 140 5.98 -16.69 -0.35
C GLU A 140 6.16 -18.11 -0.95
N GLY A 141 6.82 -18.24 -2.10
CA GLY A 141 7.19 -19.52 -2.72
C GLY A 141 8.48 -20.17 -2.17
N VAL A 142 9.26 -19.48 -1.35
CA VAL A 142 10.46 -20.07 -0.72
C VAL A 142 10.09 -20.90 0.51
N GLY A 143 10.82 -21.99 0.74
CA GLY A 143 10.53 -22.89 1.87
C GLY A 143 10.67 -22.19 3.22
N LYS A 144 9.93 -22.66 4.24
CA LYS A 144 9.95 -22.07 5.60
C LYS A 144 11.36 -21.89 6.18
N ALA A 145 12.21 -22.89 5.95
CA ALA A 145 13.59 -22.87 6.42
C ALA A 145 14.45 -21.80 5.72
N GLU A 146 14.10 -21.44 4.49
CA GLU A 146 14.80 -20.46 3.67
C GLU A 146 14.34 -19.04 3.98
N PHE A 147 13.02 -18.80 4.05
CA PHE A 147 12.55 -17.45 4.39
C PHE A 147 12.98 -17.02 5.79
N ARG A 148 13.11 -17.95 6.75
CA ARG A 148 13.59 -17.61 8.10
C ARG A 148 15.01 -17.06 8.06
N LYS A 149 15.89 -17.65 7.25
CA LYS A 149 17.26 -17.16 7.05
C LYS A 149 17.27 -15.79 6.36
N ILE A 150 16.50 -15.64 5.28
CA ILE A 150 16.33 -14.36 4.57
C ILE A 150 15.81 -13.28 5.52
N ASN A 151 14.85 -13.60 6.38
CA ASN A 151 14.29 -12.65 7.36
C ASN A 151 15.34 -12.24 8.40
N ALA A 152 16.22 -13.15 8.81
CA ALA A 152 17.33 -12.84 9.72
C ALA A 152 18.33 -11.90 9.05
N ASP A 153 18.75 -12.19 7.81
CA ASP A 153 19.63 -11.32 7.01
C ASP A 153 19.03 -9.91 6.88
N ASN A 154 17.77 -9.85 6.46
CA ASN A 154 17.05 -8.57 6.31
C ASN A 154 16.90 -7.80 7.62
N ALA A 155 16.73 -8.48 8.76
CA ALA A 155 16.62 -7.82 10.05
C ALA A 155 17.95 -7.19 10.46
N GLU A 156 19.07 -7.87 10.21
CA GLU A 156 20.42 -7.35 10.44
C GLU A 156 20.73 -6.17 9.49
N ASP A 157 20.46 -6.33 8.19
CA ASP A 157 20.63 -5.26 7.20
C ASP A 157 19.81 -4.00 7.56
N LEU A 158 18.57 -4.16 8.00
CA LEU A 158 17.73 -3.04 8.43
C LEU A 158 18.24 -2.40 9.72
N THR A 159 18.79 -3.19 10.64
CA THR A 159 19.41 -2.68 11.87
C THR A 159 20.63 -1.83 11.54
N GLU A 160 21.50 -2.31 10.64
CA GLU A 160 22.65 -1.55 10.15
C GLU A 160 22.20 -0.29 9.41
N LYS A 161 21.21 -0.38 8.52
CA LYS A 161 20.64 0.77 7.81
C LYS A 161 20.16 1.83 8.79
N PHE A 162 19.38 1.46 9.80
CA PHE A 162 18.85 2.40 10.79
C PHE A 162 19.91 3.02 11.69
N SER A 163 21.08 2.40 11.86
CA SER A 163 22.19 3.01 12.60
C SER A 163 22.70 4.30 11.96
N THR A 164 22.44 4.50 10.66
CA THR A 164 22.80 5.72 9.91
C THR A 164 21.70 6.78 9.91
N PHE A 165 20.51 6.44 10.42
CA PHE A 165 19.35 7.32 10.35
C PHE A 165 19.44 8.42 11.42
N THR A 166 18.96 9.62 11.08
CA THR A 166 18.76 10.71 12.04
C THR A 166 17.30 11.16 12.04
N ALA A 167 16.86 11.80 13.11
CA ALA A 167 15.47 12.26 13.21
C ALA A 167 15.15 13.34 12.17
N ASP A 168 16.13 14.14 11.75
CA ASP A 168 15.94 15.25 10.79
C ASP A 168 16.03 14.85 9.32
N GLN A 169 16.40 13.61 9.01
CA GLN A 169 16.48 13.20 7.62
C GLN A 169 15.07 13.10 6.99
N PRO A 170 14.93 13.42 5.69
CA PRO A 170 13.68 13.24 4.97
C PRO A 170 13.19 11.78 5.05
N CYS A 171 11.88 11.61 5.18
CA CYS A 171 11.27 10.29 5.27
C CYS A 171 9.91 10.25 4.57
N GLN A 172 9.39 9.04 4.38
CA GLN A 172 8.09 8.81 3.77
C GLN A 172 7.01 8.75 4.86
N VAL A 173 5.87 9.45 4.72
CA VAL A 173 4.83 9.44 5.78
C VAL A 173 4.40 8.00 6.13
N ASN A 174 4.33 7.70 7.43
CA ASN A 174 4.13 6.36 8.01
C ASN A 174 5.29 5.37 7.82
N GLU A 175 6.42 5.77 7.25
CA GLU A 175 7.68 5.05 7.38
C GLU A 175 8.11 5.00 8.83
N ILE A 176 8.79 3.91 9.17
CA ILE A 176 9.13 3.54 10.53
C ILE A 176 10.59 3.14 10.59
N ALA A 177 11.22 3.45 11.71
CA ALA A 177 12.63 3.17 11.91
C ALA A 177 12.95 2.97 13.39
N CYS A 178 14.14 2.44 13.66
CA CYS A 178 14.76 2.48 14.97
C CYS A 178 15.91 3.47 14.96
N ILE A 179 15.67 4.72 15.35
CA ILE A 179 16.70 5.77 15.34
C ILE A 179 17.33 5.84 16.72
N GLY A 180 18.61 5.47 16.83
CA GLY A 180 19.30 5.44 18.12
C GLY A 180 18.58 4.58 19.16
N GLN A 181 18.07 3.41 18.75
CA GLN A 181 17.25 2.50 19.58
C GLN A 181 15.90 3.07 20.03
N VAL A 182 15.46 4.22 19.50
CA VAL A 182 14.15 4.81 19.76
C VAL A 182 13.22 4.53 18.59
N PHE A 183 11.96 4.19 18.88
CA PHE A 183 10.97 3.97 17.84
C PHE A 183 10.69 5.29 17.14
N ALA A 184 10.75 5.28 15.81
CA ALA A 184 10.54 6.45 14.99
C ALA A 184 9.42 6.21 14.00
N LYS A 185 8.47 7.14 13.89
CA LYS A 185 7.44 7.15 12.85
C LYS A 185 7.48 8.47 12.09
N CYS A 186 7.64 8.39 10.78
CA CYS A 186 7.61 9.55 9.91
C CYS A 186 6.20 10.15 9.87
N ALA A 187 6.11 11.45 10.12
CA ALA A 187 4.89 12.22 10.01
C ALA A 187 5.18 13.57 9.36
N THR A 188 4.16 14.19 8.79
CA THR A 188 4.24 15.58 8.33
C THR A 188 4.18 16.50 9.55
N VAL A 189 5.18 17.35 9.70
CA VAL A 189 5.30 18.33 10.78
C VAL A 189 5.52 19.74 10.21
N LEU A 190 5.10 20.76 10.97
CA LEU A 190 5.39 22.15 10.63
C LEU A 190 6.74 22.53 11.26
N LYS A 191 7.75 22.78 10.41
CA LYS A 191 9.09 23.22 10.81
C LYS A 191 9.42 24.51 10.07
N ASP A 192 9.77 25.55 10.81
CA ASP A 192 10.11 26.87 10.26
C ASP A 192 9.06 27.44 9.29
N GLY A 193 7.78 27.19 9.56
CA GLY A 193 6.66 27.64 8.73
C GLY A 193 6.42 26.80 7.46
N GLN A 194 7.12 25.67 7.28
CA GLN A 194 6.95 24.75 6.16
C GLN A 194 6.53 23.36 6.64
N PHE A 195 5.67 22.68 5.88
CA PHE A 195 5.35 21.28 6.12
C PHE A 195 6.45 20.38 5.55
N VAL A 196 7.09 19.61 6.42
CA VAL A 196 8.14 18.66 6.06
C VAL A 196 7.83 17.29 6.64
N ASN A 197 8.25 16.22 5.97
CA ASN A 197 8.14 14.87 6.49
C ASN A 197 9.37 14.55 7.33
N GLN A 198 9.16 14.27 8.61
CA GLN A 198 10.23 14.05 9.57
C GLN A 198 9.89 12.91 10.53
N PHE A 199 10.91 12.16 10.95
CA PHE A 199 10.75 11.10 11.96
C PHE A 199 10.40 11.69 13.33
N GLN A 200 9.24 11.29 13.85
CA GLN A 200 8.83 11.56 15.22
C GLN A 200 9.30 10.41 16.10
N LEU A 201 10.13 10.74 17.09
CA LEU A 201 10.68 9.78 18.03
C LEU A 201 9.70 9.52 19.18
N GLN A 202 9.48 8.25 19.49
CA GLN A 202 8.70 7.79 20.64
C GLN A 202 9.55 6.79 21.41
N ALA A 203 9.88 7.13 22.66
CA ALA A 203 10.59 6.21 23.54
C ALA A 203 9.80 4.92 23.74
N CYS A 204 10.51 3.80 23.71
CA CYS A 204 9.95 2.51 24.08
C CYS A 204 9.74 2.43 25.60
N GLY A 205 8.61 1.87 26.03
CA GLY A 205 8.26 1.77 27.45
C GLY A 205 8.99 0.64 28.17
N GLY A 206 9.08 0.71 29.51
CA GLY A 206 9.51 -0.43 30.34
C GLY A 206 10.96 -0.89 30.12
N GLY A 207 11.87 0.03 29.76
CA GLY A 207 13.28 -0.30 29.51
C GLY A 207 13.53 -1.09 28.22
N THR A 208 12.51 -1.19 27.35
CA THR A 208 12.67 -1.78 26.01
C THR A 208 13.30 -0.77 25.05
N ILE A 209 13.81 -1.28 23.94
CA ILE A 209 14.40 -0.53 22.84
C ILE A 209 13.71 -0.89 21.54
N CYS A 210 13.76 0.01 20.56
CA CYS A 210 13.33 -0.30 19.21
C CYS A 210 14.31 -1.29 18.59
N ILE A 211 13.80 -2.44 18.18
CA ILE A 211 14.55 -3.48 17.48
C ILE A 211 13.90 -3.80 16.14
N VAL A 212 14.71 -4.29 15.20
CA VAL A 212 14.23 -5.02 14.02
C VAL A 212 14.40 -6.51 14.27
N ALA A 213 13.34 -7.28 14.05
CA ALA A 213 13.35 -8.71 14.31
C ALA A 213 12.75 -9.53 13.16
N PRO A 214 13.26 -10.75 12.89
CA PRO A 214 12.76 -11.60 11.83
C PRO A 214 11.37 -12.14 12.15
N LEU A 215 10.51 -12.27 11.14
CA LEU A 215 9.28 -13.03 11.27
C LEU A 215 9.57 -14.53 11.10
N VAL A 216 8.95 -15.37 11.93
CA VAL A 216 9.27 -16.82 11.98
C VAL A 216 8.25 -17.70 11.25
N ASN A 217 7.08 -17.15 10.93
CA ASN A 217 5.95 -17.87 10.33
C ASN A 217 5.55 -17.35 8.94
N LYS A 218 6.15 -16.24 8.49
CA LYS A 218 5.95 -15.67 7.16
C LYS A 218 7.18 -14.88 6.73
N CYS A 219 7.30 -14.59 5.44
CA CYS A 219 8.28 -13.66 4.90
C CYS A 219 8.20 -12.28 5.57
N GLY A 220 9.36 -11.66 5.80
CA GLY A 220 9.50 -10.29 6.28
C GLY A 220 10.13 -10.13 7.65
N THR A 221 10.27 -8.88 8.06
CA THR A 221 10.76 -8.43 9.36
C THR A 221 9.67 -7.64 10.07
N THR A 222 9.88 -7.34 11.34
CA THR A 222 9.04 -6.44 12.13
C THR A 222 9.90 -5.49 12.92
N ILE A 223 9.39 -4.28 13.14
CA ILE A 223 9.99 -3.26 14.00
C ILE A 223 9.11 -3.14 15.23
N THR A 224 9.69 -3.31 16.42
CA THR A 224 8.94 -3.32 17.69
C THR A 224 9.79 -2.82 18.84
N CYS A 225 9.14 -2.38 19.91
CA CYS A 225 9.80 -2.21 21.21
C CYS A 225 9.96 -3.57 21.88
N SER A 226 11.20 -3.98 22.15
CA SER A 226 11.54 -5.21 22.87
C SER A 226 12.93 -5.11 23.52
N THR A 227 13.49 -6.20 24.01
CA THR A 227 14.86 -6.23 24.54
C THR A 227 15.86 -6.64 23.47
N GLU A 228 17.13 -6.26 23.66
CA GLU A 228 18.20 -6.74 22.80
C GLU A 228 18.33 -8.28 22.86
N GLN A 229 18.07 -8.87 24.03
CA GLN A 229 18.07 -10.32 24.18
C GLN A 229 16.99 -10.99 23.33
N ASP A 230 15.75 -10.46 23.31
CA ASP A 230 14.68 -10.97 22.45
C ASP A 230 15.05 -10.87 20.97
N ARG A 231 15.74 -9.79 20.55
CA ARG A 231 16.26 -9.67 19.18
C ARG A 231 17.22 -10.80 18.85
N ILE A 232 18.19 -11.06 19.73
CA ILE A 232 19.20 -12.11 19.58
C ILE A 232 18.53 -13.48 19.51
N ASP A 233 17.60 -13.78 20.42
CA ASP A 233 16.90 -15.06 20.49
C ASP A 233 16.09 -15.33 19.21
N ARG A 234 15.44 -14.30 18.67
CA ARG A 234 14.67 -14.41 17.41
C ARG A 234 15.56 -14.57 16.18
N LEU A 235 16.73 -13.94 16.16
CA LEU A 235 17.73 -14.18 15.12
C LEU A 235 18.24 -15.62 15.19
N ASP A 236 18.59 -16.10 16.38
CA ASP A 236 19.05 -17.48 16.58
C ASP A 236 17.99 -18.50 16.16
N GLN A 237 16.73 -18.31 16.58
CA GLN A 237 15.60 -19.14 16.17
C GLN A 237 15.45 -19.19 14.65
N ALA A 238 15.54 -18.02 13.99
CA ALA A 238 15.40 -17.92 12.54
C ALA A 238 16.57 -18.61 11.80
N ARG A 239 17.81 -18.48 12.28
CA ARG A 239 18.99 -19.11 11.69
C ARG A 239 19.01 -20.63 11.86
N LYS A 240 18.57 -21.12 13.02
CA LYS A 240 18.54 -22.55 13.37
C LYS A 240 17.25 -23.26 12.93
N ASN A 241 16.27 -22.52 12.40
CA ASN A 241 14.97 -23.05 11.99
C ASN A 241 14.20 -23.72 13.13
N LEU A 242 14.27 -23.15 14.33
CA LEU A 242 13.56 -23.61 15.52
C LEU A 242 12.08 -23.16 15.56
#